data_AF-A0A4S8HVS6-F1
#
_entry.id   AF-A0A4S8HVS6-F1
#
_cell.length_a   1.000
_cell.length_b   1.000
_cell.length_c   1.000
_cell.angle_alpha   90.00
_cell.angle_beta   90.00
_cell.angle_gamma   90.00
#
_symmetry.space_group_name_H-M   'P 1'
#
loop_
_entity.id
_entity.type
_entity.pdbx_description
1 polymer ?
#
loop_
_entity_poly.entity_id
_entity_poly.type
_entity_poly.pdbx_seq_one_letter_code
_entity_poly.pdbx_strand_id
1 'polypeptide(L)'
;AARDKKSECFTSFLPAVSKKSIKAIKEKVKACHALETTTVNLVEIANELNPKIRGWFNSYGKFYPSELKLRLRYINHRLMLWARRKATKEPLLFEHWKQGVIP
;
A
#
# COMPACT_ATOMS: atom_id res chain seq x y z
N ALA A 1 22.33 -9.31 13.30
CA ALA A 1 22.87 -8.21 14.10
C ALA A 1 22.92 -6.96 13.24
N ALA A 2 22.47 -5.81 13.75
CA ALA A 2 22.70 -4.54 13.08
C ALA A 2 24.17 -4.14 13.28
N ARG A 3 24.80 -3.59 12.25
CA ARG A 3 26.17 -3.08 12.32
C ARG A 3 26.14 -1.57 12.19
N ASP A 4 26.90 -0.89 13.02
CA ASP A 4 27.10 0.55 12.90
C ASP A 4 28.15 0.86 11.82
N LYS A 5 28.48 2.15 11.61
CA LYS A 5 29.53 2.56 10.67
C LYS A 5 30.92 2.09 11.07
N LYS A 6 31.12 1.61 12.30
CA LYS A 6 32.38 1.08 12.83
C LYS A 6 32.43 -0.46 12.84
N SER A 7 31.44 -1.12 12.24
CA SER A 7 31.32 -2.59 12.18
C SER A 7 31.10 -3.27 13.54
N GLU A 8 30.68 -2.53 14.56
CA GLU A 8 30.35 -3.09 15.86
C GLU A 8 28.93 -3.68 15.83
N CYS A 9 28.81 -4.93 16.25
CA CYS A 9 27.53 -5.62 16.35
C CYS A 9 26.82 -5.21 17.63
N PHE A 10 25.81 -4.35 17.54
CA PHE A 10 24.98 -3.96 18.68
C PHE A 10 23.60 -4.60 18.60
N THR A 11 23.08 -5.03 19.75
CA THR A 11 21.68 -5.44 19.95
C THR A 11 20.82 -4.19 20.08
N SER A 12 20.79 -3.35 19.05
CA SER A 12 19.68 -2.41 18.98
C SER A 12 18.40 -3.23 18.88
N PHE A 13 17.43 -2.91 19.71
CA PHE A 13 16.03 -2.98 19.33
C PHE A 13 15.85 -2.03 18.14
N LEU A 14 16.45 -2.36 17.00
CA LEU A 14 15.88 -1.91 15.75
C LEU A 14 14.42 -2.36 15.87
N PRO A 15 13.44 -1.51 15.55
CA PRO A 15 12.14 -2.00 15.16
C PRO A 15 12.35 -2.75 13.85
N ALA A 16 13.14 -3.83 13.88
CA ALA A 16 13.32 -4.84 12.88
C ALA A 16 11.92 -5.34 12.71
N VAL A 17 11.27 -4.76 11.71
CA VAL A 17 9.92 -5.09 11.31
C VAL A 17 9.89 -6.59 11.30
N SER A 18 9.27 -7.16 12.33
CA SER A 18 9.27 -8.60 12.46
C SER A 18 8.62 -9.14 11.19
N LYS A 19 9.06 -10.31 10.73
CA LYS A 19 8.40 -10.96 9.59
C LYS A 19 6.87 -11.04 9.80
N LYS A 20 6.42 -11.06 11.06
CA LYS A 20 5.02 -10.93 11.49
C LYS A 20 4.38 -9.60 11.08
N SER A 21 5.00 -8.45 11.34
CA SER A 21 4.47 -7.15 10.91
C SER A 21 4.44 -7.02 9.38
N ILE A 22 5.46 -7.55 8.67
CA ILE A 22 5.47 -7.66 7.20
C ILE A 22 4.28 -8.48 6.68
N LYS A 23 4.04 -9.63 7.30
CA LYS A 23 2.95 -10.56 6.96
C LYS A 23 1.58 -9.94 7.22
N ALA A 24 1.42 -9.30 8.38
CA ALA A 24 0.19 -8.60 8.75
C ALA A 24 -0.20 -7.50 7.75
N ILE A 25 0.78 -6.78 7.17
CA ILE A 25 0.49 -5.81 6.11
C ILE A 25 -0.02 -6.50 4.84
N LYS A 26 0.67 -7.55 4.39
CA LYS A 26 0.24 -8.32 3.21
C LYS A 26 -1.17 -8.89 3.40
N GLU A 27 -1.46 -9.43 4.57
CA GLU A 27 -2.78 -9.93 4.94
C GLU A 27 -3.83 -8.81 4.96
N LYS A 28 -3.53 -7.66 5.56
CA LYS A 28 -4.43 -6.50 5.58
C LYS A 28 -4.74 -5.94 4.20
N VAL A 29 -3.79 -5.94 3.27
CA VAL A 29 -4.02 -5.52 1.87
C VAL A 29 -4.76 -6.61 1.10
N LYS A 30 -4.46 -7.89 1.34
CA LYS A 30 -5.15 -9.01 0.70
C LYS A 30 -6.62 -9.10 1.14
N ALA A 31 -6.90 -8.87 2.43
CA ALA A 31 -8.22 -8.87 3.04
C ALA A 31 -9.01 -7.56 2.81
N CYS A 32 -8.46 -6.60 2.05
CA CYS A 32 -9.18 -5.39 1.70
C CYS A 32 -10.22 -5.72 0.62
N HIS A 33 -11.42 -6.10 1.08
CA HIS A 33 -12.56 -6.46 0.23
C HIS A 33 -12.99 -5.34 -0.71
N ALA A 34 -12.75 -4.08 -0.32
CA ALA A 34 -12.98 -2.90 -1.15
C ALA A 34 -12.26 -2.95 -2.51
N LEU A 35 -11.11 -3.64 -2.59
CA LEU A 35 -10.37 -3.84 -3.84
C LEU A 35 -10.86 -5.03 -4.67
N GLU A 36 -11.70 -5.90 -4.11
CA GLU A 36 -12.22 -7.11 -4.76
C GLU A 36 -13.55 -6.88 -5.47
N THR A 37 -14.35 -5.94 -4.96
CA THR A 37 -15.60 -5.52 -5.60
C THR A 37 -15.43 -4.24 -6.42
N THR A 38 -16.31 -4.08 -7.41
CA THR A 38 -16.43 -2.91 -8.30
C THR A 38 -17.57 -1.98 -7.88
N THR A 39 -18.34 -2.36 -6.86
CA THR A 39 -19.46 -1.56 -6.33
C THR A 39 -19.00 -0.43 -5.42
N VAL A 40 -17.81 -0.57 -4.82
CA VAL A 40 -17.21 0.37 -3.88
C VAL A 40 -16.55 1.50 -4.64
N ASN A 41 -16.67 2.73 -4.13
CA ASN A 41 -16.06 3.91 -4.75
C ASN A 41 -14.60 4.14 -4.30
N LEU A 42 -13.87 5.00 -5.01
CA LEU A 42 -12.46 5.27 -4.69
C LEU A 42 -12.28 5.89 -3.29
N VAL A 43 -13.26 6.68 -2.83
CA VAL A 43 -13.24 7.35 -1.53
C VAL A 43 -13.34 6.34 -0.39
N GLU A 44 -14.18 5.33 -0.53
CA GLU A 44 -14.33 4.22 0.43
C GLU A 44 -13.06 3.38 0.50
N ILE A 45 -12.45 3.08 -0.64
CA ILE A 45 -11.13 2.43 -0.71
C ILE A 45 -10.08 3.27 0.02
N ALA A 46 -10.07 4.58 -0.21
CA ALA A 46 -9.14 5.50 0.43
C ALA A 46 -9.37 5.58 1.95
N ASN A 47 -10.62 5.62 2.41
CA ASN A 47 -10.97 5.65 3.83
C ASN A 47 -10.50 4.39 4.57
N GLU A 48 -10.51 3.23 3.89
CA GLU A 48 -10.01 1.99 4.49
C GLU A 48 -8.48 1.88 4.47
N LEU A 49 -7.84 2.28 3.36
CA LEU A 49 -6.40 2.12 3.17
C LEU A 49 -5.56 3.23 3.79
N ASN A 50 -6.02 4.49 3.78
CA ASN A 50 -5.22 5.64 4.22
C ASN A 50 -4.79 5.54 5.69
N PRO A 51 -5.64 5.15 6.66
CA PRO A 51 -5.21 4.98 8.05
C PRO A 51 -4.16 3.89 8.21
N LYS A 52 -4.29 2.78 7.46
CA LYS A 52 -3.33 1.67 7.47
C LYS A 52 -1.98 2.12 6.91
N ILE A 53 -1.99 2.83 5.78
CA ILE A 53 -0.80 3.36 5.12
C ILE A 53 -0.09 4.37 6.03
N ARG A 54 -0.83 5.29 6.68
CA ARG A 54 -0.26 6.24 7.66
C ARG A 54 0.41 5.52 8.83
N GLY A 55 -0.23 4.48 9.38
CA GLY A 55 0.37 3.65 10.42
C GLY A 55 1.69 3.03 9.97
N TRP A 56 1.78 2.57 8.71
CA TRP A 56 3.03 2.04 8.16
C TRP A 56 4.08 3.13 7.92
N PHE A 57 3.71 4.31 7.43
CA PHE A 57 4.68 5.40 7.31
C PHE A 57 5.27 5.80 8.66
N ASN A 58 4.43 5.92 9.70
CA ASN A 58 4.87 6.30 11.03
C ASN A 58 5.81 5.24 11.67
N SER A 59 5.53 3.95 11.48
CA SER A 59 6.37 2.88 12.05
C SER A 59 7.58 2.48 11.19
N TYR A 60 7.55 2.70 9.86
CA TYR A 60 8.53 2.16 8.92
C TYR A 60 9.39 3.22 8.22
N GLY A 61 8.88 4.46 8.09
CA GLY A 61 9.44 5.47 7.18
C GLY A 61 10.90 5.83 7.42
N LYS A 62 11.37 5.79 8.68
CA LYS A 62 12.74 6.14 9.04
C LYS A 62 13.76 5.01 8.84
N PHE A 63 13.31 3.75 8.88
CA PHE A 63 14.22 2.59 8.98
C PHE A 63 14.13 1.62 7.80
N TYR A 64 13.01 1.61 7.06
CA TYR A 64 12.75 0.63 5.99
C TYR A 64 12.08 1.25 4.74
N PRO A 65 12.71 2.26 4.10
CA PRO A 65 12.13 2.93 2.95
C PRO A 65 11.95 2.01 1.72
N SER A 66 12.88 1.06 1.50
CA SER A 66 12.82 0.07 0.42
C SER A 66 11.62 -0.86 0.56
N GLU A 67 11.40 -1.41 1.75
CA GLU A 67 10.32 -2.34 2.05
C GLU A 67 8.97 -1.62 1.97
N LEU A 68 8.91 -0.38 2.48
CA LEU A 68 7.72 0.45 2.39
C LEU A 68 7.36 0.72 0.92
N LYS A 69 8.35 1.09 0.09
CA LYS A 69 8.16 1.30 -1.36
C LYS A 69 7.64 0.05 -2.07
N LEU A 70 8.18 -1.15 -1.75
CA LEU A 70 7.70 -2.40 -2.33
C LEU A 70 6.23 -2.66 -1.98
N ARG A 71 5.79 -2.32 -0.77
CA ARG A 71 4.39 -2.49 -0.37
C ARG A 71 3.47 -1.47 -1.04
N LEU A 72 3.89 -0.22 -1.12
CA LEU A 72 3.13 0.81 -1.85
C LEU A 72 2.97 0.42 -3.32
N ARG A 73 4.00 -0.16 -3.94
CA ARG A 73 3.89 -0.73 -5.30
C ARG A 73 2.83 -1.84 -5.39
N TYR A 74 2.77 -2.73 -4.40
CA TYR A 74 1.75 -3.79 -4.37
C TYR A 74 0.32 -3.22 -4.25
N ILE A 75 0.13 -2.23 -3.38
CA ILE A 75 -1.17 -1.55 -3.21
C ILE A 75 -1.54 -0.83 -4.50
N ASN A 76 -0.61 -0.10 -5.10
CA ASN A 76 -0.82 0.58 -6.37
C ASN A 76 -1.21 -0.41 -7.48
N HIS A 77 -0.54 -1.57 -7.54
CA HIS A 77 -0.90 -2.62 -8.49
C HIS A 77 -2.33 -3.13 -8.29
N ARG A 78 -2.76 -3.36 -7.04
CA ARG A 78 -4.14 -3.76 -6.73
C ARG A 78 -5.16 -2.67 -7.08
N LEU A 79 -4.83 -1.39 -6.83
CA LEU A 79 -5.66 -0.25 -7.21
C LEU A 79 -5.81 -0.14 -8.73
N MET A 80 -4.72 -0.32 -9.50
CA MET A 80 -4.78 -0.35 -10.96
C MET A 80 -5.67 -1.48 -11.49
N LEU A 81 -5.59 -2.68 -10.91
CA LEU A 81 -6.45 -3.80 -11.28
C LEU A 81 -7.93 -3.52 -10.95
N TRP A 82 -8.21 -2.92 -9.79
CA TRP A 82 -9.54 -2.48 -9.43
C TRP A 82 -10.07 -1.43 -10.43
N ALA A 83 -9.29 -0.40 -10.74
CA ALA A 83 -9.66 0.67 -11.66
C ALA A 83 -9.95 0.12 -13.06
N ARG A 84 -9.13 -0.82 -13.56
CA ARG A 84 -9.40 -1.54 -14.82
C ARG A 84 -10.74 -2.27 -14.80
N ARG A 85 -11.03 -3.03 -13.73
CA ARG A 85 -12.31 -3.74 -13.61
C ARG A 85 -13.50 -2.78 -13.54
N LYS A 86 -13.36 -1.65 -12.83
CA LYS A 86 -14.39 -0.62 -12.76
C LYS A 86 -14.63 0.01 -14.14
N ALA A 87 -13.57 0.32 -14.88
CA ALA A 87 -13.65 0.87 -16.24
C ALA A 87 -14.31 -0.11 -17.24
N THR A 88 -14.12 -1.42 -17.08
CA THR A 88 -14.84 -2.41 -17.90
C THR A 88 -16.35 -2.44 -17.60
N LYS A 89 -16.76 -2.20 -16.35
CA LYS A 89 -18.18 -2.23 -15.96
C LYS A 89 -18.90 -0.91 -16.21
N GLU A 90 -18.23 0.21 -15.97
CA GLU A 90 -18.79 1.55 -16.05
C GLU A 90 -17.86 2.45 -16.90
N PRO A 91 -17.77 2.21 -18.22
CA PRO A 91 -16.84 2.92 -19.10
C PRO A 91 -17.12 4.42 -19.17
N LEU A 92 -18.40 4.81 -19.03
CA LEU A 92 -18.84 6.21 -19.04
C LEU A 92 -18.20 7.06 -17.94
N LEU A 93 -17.87 6.47 -16.79
CA LEU A 93 -17.16 7.19 -15.71
C LEU A 93 -15.72 7.58 -16.08
N PHE A 94 -15.14 6.95 -17.10
CA PHE A 94 -13.75 7.17 -17.52
C PHE A 94 -13.65 7.84 -18.90
N GLU A 95 -14.77 8.26 -19.50
CA GLU A 95 -14.75 8.94 -20.82
C GLU A 95 -13.91 10.22 -20.78
N HIS A 96 -13.94 10.95 -19.67
CA HIS A 96 -13.11 12.15 -19.49
C HIS A 96 -11.60 11.84 -19.45
N TRP A 97 -11.19 10.61 -19.12
CA TRP A 97 -9.78 10.19 -19.16
C TRP A 97 -9.29 10.05 -20.60
N LYS A 98 -10.18 9.75 -21.56
CA LYS A 98 -9.84 9.71 -22.98
C LYS A 98 -9.62 11.10 -23.58
N GLN A 99 -10.21 12.13 -22.95
CA GLN A 99 -10.07 13.52 -23.37
C GLN A 99 -8.81 14.19 -22.79
N GLY A 100 -7.94 13.44 -22.11
CA GLY A 100 -6.71 13.96 -21.51
C GLY A 100 -6.94 14.75 -20.22
N VAL A 101 -8.18 14.79 -19.70
CA VAL A 101 -8.50 15.44 -18.43
C VAL A 101 -8.30 14.42 -17.31
N ILE A 102 -7.09 14.43 -16.73
CA ILE A 102 -6.79 13.73 -15.49
C ILE A 102 -7.53 14.49 -14.37
N PRO A 103 -8.38 13.83 -13.57
CA PRO A 103 -9.08 14.47 -12.45
C PRO A 103 -8.13 14.92 -11.34
#